data_AF-A0A350TIC5-F1
#
_entry.id   AF-A0A350TIC5-F1
#
_cell.length_a   1.000
_cell.length_b   1.000
_cell.length_c   1.000
_cell.angle_alpha   90.00
_cell.angle_beta   90.00
_cell.angle_gamma   90.00
#
_symmetry.space_group_name_H-M   'P 1'
#
loop_
_entity.id
_entity.type
_entity.pdbx_description
1 polymer ?
#
loop_
_entity_poly.entity_id
_entity_poly.type
_entity_poly.pdbx_seq_one_letter_code
_entity_poly.pdbx_strand_id
1 'polypeptide(L)'
;MIFGKDWGRSAFFAEIGSEVERLDSIPSNYTNLVCIGQSVNLTDTVGREYRIDLFISPTGCVAVRLPLSLTGASPTDADPKHLRRVASIVRAWSVEQLNEVCADHFYRAEGQAADIIDVLVRAGLASFSDKGKISKALAATLADGELLFEVIDSASAHKVFTSRELIDRFSAAKGVDPDDVTEFISALEVMDGFSAVSIGREIIVQYAPLGDGRPYQLFKFTIGQHRSDVVAEPRVTRHQLQSNGRGPAEADSFFEALIPYADTASMQPAPDGSISVLPLSIDALMDGTMGLVAAARGFAKAVSQ
;
A
#
# COMPACT_ATOMS: atom_id res chain seq x y z
N MET A 1 11.21 -6.39 -10.01
CA MET A 1 10.86 -5.24 -10.86
C MET A 1 12.09 -4.33 -10.92
N ILE A 2 12.48 -3.80 -12.08
CA ILE A 2 13.71 -3.01 -12.23
C ILE A 2 13.33 -1.55 -12.48
N PHE A 3 13.77 -0.63 -11.62
CA PHE A 3 13.66 0.82 -11.82
C PHE A 3 14.58 1.25 -12.96
N GLY A 4 14.12 2.14 -13.84
CA GLY A 4 15.03 2.81 -14.76
C GLY A 4 15.52 2.03 -15.97
N LYS A 5 14.94 0.85 -16.23
CA LYS A 5 15.21 0.15 -17.49
C LYS A 5 14.44 0.88 -18.58
N ASP A 6 15.13 1.62 -19.44
CA ASP A 6 14.50 2.38 -20.51
C ASP A 6 14.00 1.44 -21.62
N TRP A 7 12.68 1.23 -21.68
CA TRP A 7 12.01 0.51 -22.76
C TRP A 7 11.42 1.48 -23.80
N GLY A 8 11.81 2.77 -23.78
CA GLY A 8 11.21 3.81 -24.61
C GLY A 8 9.77 4.18 -24.22
N ARG A 9 9.37 3.86 -22.99
CA ARG A 9 8.02 4.05 -22.43
C ARG A 9 8.02 4.69 -21.05
N SER A 10 9.13 5.33 -20.70
CA SER A 10 9.38 5.96 -19.40
C SER A 10 10.02 7.33 -19.59
N ALA A 11 9.78 8.24 -18.66
CA ALA A 11 10.48 9.52 -18.56
C ALA A 11 10.93 9.76 -17.11
N PHE A 12 12.09 10.36 -16.93
CA PHE A 12 12.68 10.63 -15.63
C PHE A 12 12.58 12.11 -15.28
N PHE A 13 12.28 12.39 -14.01
CA PHE A 13 12.22 13.75 -13.49
C PHE A 13 12.88 13.81 -12.11
N ALA A 14 13.61 14.87 -11.83
CA ALA A 14 14.07 15.21 -10.49
C ALA A 14 13.13 16.25 -9.89
N GLU A 15 12.74 16.06 -8.63
CA GLU A 15 12.12 17.12 -7.83
C GLU A 15 13.17 17.69 -6.87
N ILE A 16 13.50 18.97 -7.07
CA ILE A 16 14.53 19.71 -6.34
C ILE A 16 13.87 20.93 -5.70
N GLY A 17 13.58 20.82 -4.40
CA GLY A 17 12.94 21.87 -3.61
C GLY A 17 11.47 22.13 -3.99
N SER A 18 11.24 22.99 -4.99
CA SER A 18 9.90 23.27 -5.52
C SER A 18 9.81 23.14 -7.04
N GLU A 19 10.93 22.80 -7.67
CA GLU A 19 11.05 22.66 -9.12
C GLU A 19 11.06 21.19 -9.52
N VAL A 20 10.55 20.92 -10.72
CA VAL A 20 10.59 19.59 -11.32
C VAL A 20 11.31 19.72 -12.64
N GLU A 21 12.44 19.04 -12.75
CA GLU A 21 13.29 19.05 -13.93
C GLU A 21 13.21 17.69 -14.63
N ARG A 22 13.08 17.70 -15.95
CA ARG A 22 13.17 16.47 -16.74
C ARG A 22 14.63 16.07 -16.89
N LEU A 23 14.91 14.79 -16.71
CA LEU A 23 16.26 14.24 -16.82
C LEU A 23 16.41 13.43 -18.12
N ASP A 24 17.58 13.56 -18.74
CA ASP A 24 17.98 12.72 -19.88
C ASP A 24 18.47 11.33 -19.44
N SER A 25 18.91 11.20 -18.17
CA SER A 25 19.39 9.95 -17.61
C SER A 25 19.24 9.91 -16.09
N ILE A 26 19.30 8.71 -15.51
CA ILE A 26 19.19 8.50 -14.06
C ILE A 26 20.49 8.96 -13.38
N PRO A 27 20.41 9.82 -12.35
CA PRO A 27 21.60 10.28 -11.64
C PRO A 27 22.31 9.11 -10.92
N SER A 28 23.64 9.18 -10.83
CA SER A 28 24.48 8.05 -10.36
C SER A 28 24.27 7.65 -8.89
N ASN A 29 23.74 8.55 -8.06
CA ASN A 29 23.33 8.29 -6.68
C ASN A 29 22.06 7.41 -6.58
N TYR A 30 21.32 7.22 -7.67
CA TYR A 30 20.15 6.34 -7.77
C TYR A 30 20.49 4.95 -8.34
N THR A 31 21.71 4.47 -8.08
CA THR A 31 22.13 3.12 -8.42
C THR A 31 21.64 2.11 -7.38
N ASN A 32 21.46 0.85 -7.80
CA ASN A 32 21.04 -0.27 -6.93
C ASN A 32 19.74 -0.02 -6.16
N LEU A 33 18.77 0.62 -6.82
CA LEU A 33 17.45 0.85 -6.25
C LEU A 33 16.73 -0.47 -5.96
N VAL A 34 16.22 -0.59 -4.75
CA VAL A 34 15.41 -1.71 -4.28
C VAL A 34 13.97 -1.25 -4.15
N CYS A 35 13.05 -2.02 -4.73
CA CYS A 35 11.62 -1.77 -4.58
C CYS A 35 11.19 -2.12 -3.15
N ILE A 36 10.63 -1.14 -2.45
CA ILE A 36 10.11 -1.32 -1.08
C ILE A 36 8.59 -1.21 -1.03
N GLY A 37 7.95 -0.75 -2.10
CA GLY A 37 6.50 -0.69 -2.18
C GLY A 37 6.07 -0.79 -3.63
N GLN A 38 5.08 -1.62 -3.92
CA GLN A 38 4.41 -1.63 -5.21
C GLN A 38 2.99 -1.21 -5.01
N SER A 39 2.46 -0.43 -5.96
CA SER A 39 1.04 -0.12 -5.99
C SER A 39 0.54 0.56 -4.70
N VAL A 40 1.41 1.37 -4.08
CA VAL A 40 1.16 2.12 -2.85
C VAL A 40 0.16 3.23 -3.11
N ASN A 41 -0.93 3.24 -2.36
CA ASN A 41 -1.96 4.27 -2.46
C ASN A 41 -1.55 5.48 -1.60
N LEU A 42 -1.53 6.65 -2.23
CA LEU A 42 -1.35 7.93 -1.57
C LEU A 42 -2.62 8.74 -1.72
N THR A 43 -3.01 9.47 -0.69
CA THR A 43 -4.16 10.38 -0.75
C THR A 43 -3.70 11.80 -0.41
N ASP A 44 -4.00 12.78 -1.27
CA ASP A 44 -3.70 14.18 -0.96
C ASP A 44 -4.67 14.76 0.10
N THR A 45 -4.42 16.00 0.52
CA THR A 45 -5.24 16.72 1.50
C THR A 45 -6.67 17.02 1.02
N VAL A 46 -6.96 16.84 -0.27
CA VAL A 46 -8.31 17.01 -0.84
C VAL A 46 -8.93 15.70 -1.32
N GLY A 47 -8.33 14.55 -1.00
CA GLY A 47 -8.89 13.22 -1.25
C GLY A 47 -8.54 12.60 -2.59
N ARG A 48 -7.62 13.19 -3.38
CA ARG A 48 -7.18 12.57 -4.64
C ARG A 48 -6.24 11.42 -4.35
N GLU A 49 -6.51 10.30 -5.01
CA GLU A 49 -5.68 9.10 -4.91
C GLU A 49 -4.61 9.05 -5.99
N TYR A 50 -3.40 8.68 -5.58
CA TYR A 50 -2.27 8.41 -6.45
C TYR A 50 -1.78 7.01 -6.16
N ARG A 51 -1.36 6.31 -7.20
CA ARG A 51 -0.75 4.99 -7.06
C ARG A 51 0.69 5.05 -7.51
N ILE A 52 1.60 4.63 -6.63
CA ILE A 52 3.03 4.67 -6.93
C ILE A 52 3.71 3.35 -6.61
N ASP A 53 4.86 3.11 -7.25
CA ASP A 53 5.84 2.17 -6.72
C ASP A 53 6.97 2.97 -6.07
N LEU A 54 7.48 2.50 -4.94
CA LEU A 54 8.52 3.14 -4.14
C LEU A 54 9.81 2.32 -4.17
N PHE A 55 10.91 3.03 -4.33
CA PHE A 55 12.25 2.48 -4.39
C PHE A 55 13.20 3.28 -3.53
N ILE A 56 14.21 2.62 -2.99
CA ILE A 56 15.27 3.25 -2.20
C ILE A 56 16.65 2.73 -2.58
N SER A 57 17.67 3.54 -2.35
CA SER A 57 19.07 3.14 -2.53
C SER A 57 19.74 2.83 -1.18
N PRO A 58 20.86 2.09 -1.16
CA PRO A 58 21.66 1.92 0.06
C PRO A 58 22.30 3.23 0.56
N THR A 59 22.29 4.30 -0.24
CA THR A 59 22.73 5.64 0.15
C THR A 59 21.61 6.50 0.74
N GLY A 60 20.38 5.98 0.81
CA GLY A 60 19.23 6.68 1.38
C GLY A 60 18.47 7.59 0.41
N CYS A 61 18.67 7.44 -0.90
CA CYS A 61 17.87 8.14 -1.90
C CYS A 61 16.48 7.48 -2.04
N VAL A 62 15.46 8.28 -2.39
CA VAL A 62 14.08 7.83 -2.57
C VAL A 62 13.67 8.08 -4.01
N ALA A 63 13.20 7.03 -4.68
CA ALA A 63 12.70 7.11 -6.04
C ALA A 63 11.25 6.62 -6.11
N VAL A 64 10.45 7.30 -6.92
CA VAL A 64 9.02 7.12 -7.07
C VAL A 64 8.73 6.78 -8.52
N ARG A 65 8.03 5.69 -8.76
CA ARG A 65 7.51 5.36 -10.09
C ARG A 65 6.02 5.68 -10.14
N LEU A 66 5.63 6.44 -11.15
CA LEU A 66 4.26 6.92 -11.32
C LEU A 66 3.68 6.43 -12.66
N PRO A 67 2.68 5.55 -12.64
CA PRO A 67 1.93 5.20 -13.85
C PRO A 67 1.01 6.35 -14.27
N LEU A 68 1.04 6.71 -15.55
CA LEU A 68 0.08 7.65 -16.15
C LEU A 68 -1.30 7.02 -16.28
N SER A 69 -2.37 7.75 -15.94
CA SER A 69 -3.73 7.33 -16.27
C SER A 69 -3.88 7.11 -17.79
N LEU A 70 -4.62 6.07 -18.17
CA LEU A 70 -4.81 5.48 -19.51
C LEU A 70 -5.27 6.43 -20.65
N THR A 71 -5.34 7.74 -20.44
CA THR A 71 -5.84 8.72 -21.40
C THR A 71 -4.72 9.35 -22.22
N GLY A 72 -4.13 8.60 -23.16
CA GLY A 72 -3.33 9.13 -24.29
C GLY A 72 -2.13 10.03 -23.96
N ALA A 73 -1.74 10.14 -22.69
CA ALA A 73 -0.66 11.00 -22.24
C ALA A 73 0.68 10.27 -22.42
N SER A 74 1.64 10.95 -23.06
CA SER A 74 3.02 10.46 -23.11
C SER A 74 3.68 10.64 -21.75
N PRO A 75 4.54 9.70 -21.28
CA PRO A 75 5.40 9.88 -20.11
C PRO A 75 6.18 11.21 -20.12
N THR A 76 6.54 11.70 -21.31
CA THR A 76 7.26 12.96 -21.50
C THR A 76 6.45 14.20 -21.15
N ASP A 77 5.13 14.10 -21.14
CA ASP A 77 4.20 15.23 -21.00
C ASP A 77 3.58 15.28 -19.60
N ALA A 78 4.19 14.58 -18.63
CA ALA A 78 3.75 14.55 -17.25
C ALA A 78 3.66 15.98 -16.67
N ASP A 79 2.49 16.34 -16.13
CA ASP A 79 2.28 17.65 -15.53
C ASP A 79 3.18 17.82 -14.28
N PRO A 80 4.11 18.80 -14.25
CA PRO A 80 4.95 19.08 -13.10
C PRO A 80 4.17 19.35 -11.80
N LYS A 81 2.92 19.82 -11.88
CA LYS A 81 2.06 19.99 -10.70
C LYS A 81 1.63 18.66 -10.10
N HIS A 82 1.43 17.63 -10.93
CA HIS A 82 1.09 16.29 -10.48
C HIS A 82 2.26 15.69 -9.70
N LEU A 83 3.47 15.75 -10.26
CA LEU A 83 4.69 15.24 -9.63
C LEU A 83 4.96 15.94 -8.28
N ARG A 84 4.79 17.27 -8.22
CA ARG A 84 4.92 18.04 -6.97
C ARG A 84 3.93 17.64 -5.88
N ARG A 85 2.69 17.29 -6.24
CA ARG A 85 1.70 16.81 -5.25
C ARG A 85 2.13 15.48 -4.66
N VAL A 86 2.56 14.55 -5.49
CA VAL A 86 3.07 13.25 -5.03
C VAL A 86 4.32 13.43 -4.17
N ALA A 87 5.26 14.26 -4.62
CA ALA A 87 6.44 14.63 -3.84
C ALA A 87 6.05 15.19 -2.46
N SER A 88 5.12 16.14 -2.40
CA SER A 88 4.65 16.73 -1.14
C SER A 88 4.06 15.70 -0.18
N ILE A 89 3.37 14.66 -0.67
CA ILE A 89 2.83 13.59 0.19
C ILE A 89 3.99 12.72 0.71
N VAL A 90 4.87 12.26 -0.18
CA VAL A 90 6.01 11.41 0.19
C VAL A 90 6.95 12.12 1.16
N ARG A 91 7.22 13.42 0.98
CA ARG A 91 8.05 14.24 1.89
C ARG A 91 7.44 14.39 3.29
N ALA A 92 6.13 14.30 3.42
CA ALA A 92 5.47 14.37 4.72
C ALA A 92 5.63 13.08 5.54
N TRP A 93 6.22 12.02 4.96
CA TRP A 93 6.41 10.76 5.63
C TRP A 93 7.65 10.71 6.51
N SER A 94 7.61 9.86 7.53
CA SER A 94 8.78 9.49 8.32
C SER A 94 9.49 8.25 7.75
N VAL A 95 10.69 7.97 8.25
CA VAL A 95 11.43 6.75 7.88
C VAL A 95 10.68 5.50 8.38
N GLU A 96 9.98 5.60 9.50
CA GLU A 96 9.12 4.53 10.02
C GLU A 96 7.99 4.23 9.03
N GLN A 97 7.34 5.24 8.46
CA GLN A 97 6.31 5.02 7.44
C GLN A 97 6.88 4.38 6.16
N LEU A 98 8.12 4.69 5.78
CA LEU A 98 8.79 3.95 4.70
C LEU A 98 9.07 2.48 5.06
N ASN A 99 9.45 2.20 6.32
CA ASN A 99 9.58 0.82 6.81
C ASN A 99 8.24 0.09 6.84
N GLU A 100 7.13 0.77 7.14
CA GLU A 100 5.79 0.18 7.10
C GLU A 100 5.42 -0.23 5.66
N VAL A 101 5.65 0.64 4.69
CA VAL A 101 5.46 0.30 3.26
C VAL A 101 6.33 -0.91 2.87
N CYS A 102 7.58 -0.95 3.34
CA CYS A 102 8.50 -2.06 3.11
C CYS A 102 8.00 -3.36 3.73
N ALA A 103 7.59 -3.31 5.00
CA ALA A 103 7.09 -4.45 5.75
C ALA A 103 5.86 -5.04 5.07
N ASP A 104 4.91 -4.20 4.69
CA ASP A 104 3.70 -4.62 3.98
C ASP A 104 4.02 -5.25 2.62
N HIS A 105 4.93 -4.64 1.86
CA HIS A 105 5.32 -5.14 0.54
C HIS A 105 5.93 -6.54 0.62
N PHE A 106 6.90 -6.74 1.50
CA PHE A 106 7.59 -8.02 1.65
C PHE A 106 6.72 -9.07 2.35
N TYR A 107 5.84 -8.66 3.26
CA TYR A 107 4.84 -9.56 3.81
C TYR A 107 3.91 -10.11 2.72
N ARG A 108 3.42 -9.25 1.81
CA ARG A 108 2.57 -9.67 0.68
C ARG A 108 3.33 -10.47 -0.37
N ALA A 109 4.59 -10.13 -0.63
CA ALA A 109 5.38 -10.77 -1.69
C ALA A 109 5.99 -12.11 -1.25
N GLU A 110 6.48 -12.20 -0.02
CA GLU A 110 7.34 -13.30 0.47
C GLU A 110 6.78 -13.98 1.73
N GLY A 111 5.73 -13.44 2.33
CA GLY A 111 5.14 -13.98 3.53
C GLY A 111 5.78 -13.52 4.84
N GLN A 112 6.84 -12.72 4.75
CA GLN A 112 7.61 -12.23 5.88
C GLN A 112 7.78 -10.71 5.79
N ALA A 113 7.35 -10.01 6.85
CA ALA A 113 7.57 -8.58 6.96
C ALA A 113 9.07 -8.27 7.07
N ALA A 114 9.47 -7.14 6.50
CA ALA A 114 10.86 -6.72 6.44
C ALA A 114 11.00 -5.21 6.57
N ASP A 115 11.92 -4.78 7.42
CA ASP A 115 12.38 -3.39 7.38
C ASP A 115 13.27 -3.19 6.15
N ILE A 116 13.43 -1.93 5.76
CA ILE A 116 14.35 -1.49 4.70
C ILE A 116 15.76 -2.09 4.86
N ILE A 117 16.27 -2.12 6.10
CA ILE A 117 17.61 -2.65 6.37
C ILE A 117 17.71 -4.14 6.06
N ASP A 118 16.66 -4.93 6.36
CA ASP A 118 16.66 -6.37 6.11
C ASP A 118 16.74 -6.66 4.62
N VAL A 119 16.04 -5.85 3.82
CA VAL A 119 16.00 -6.00 2.36
C VAL A 119 17.34 -5.59 1.74
N LEU A 120 17.93 -4.47 2.18
CA LEU A 120 19.24 -4.03 1.70
C LEU A 120 20.35 -5.01 2.06
N VAL A 121 20.32 -5.60 3.27
CA VAL A 121 21.26 -6.65 3.69
C VAL A 121 21.09 -7.91 2.84
N ARG A 122 19.85 -8.37 2.62
CA ARG A 122 19.55 -9.53 1.76
C ARG A 122 20.01 -9.33 0.31
N ALA A 123 19.92 -8.09 -0.19
CA ALA A 123 20.41 -7.72 -1.52
C ALA A 123 21.95 -7.59 -1.59
N GLY A 124 22.66 -7.71 -0.47
CA GLY A 124 24.12 -7.51 -0.41
C GLY A 124 24.55 -6.06 -0.57
N LEU A 125 23.65 -5.10 -0.31
CA LEU A 125 23.85 -3.66 -0.53
C LEU A 125 24.17 -2.89 0.76
N ALA A 126 23.97 -3.50 1.93
CA ALA A 126 24.24 -2.91 3.23
C ALA A 126 24.57 -3.97 4.29
N SER A 127 25.02 -3.54 5.46
CA SER A 127 25.15 -4.34 6.68
C SER A 127 24.19 -3.84 7.77
N PHE A 128 23.82 -4.65 8.75
CA PHE A 128 22.95 -4.20 9.85
C PHE A 128 23.52 -3.01 10.64
N SER A 129 24.84 -2.84 10.69
CA SER A 129 25.49 -1.66 11.29
C SER A 129 25.17 -0.35 10.56
N ASP A 130 24.73 -0.42 9.30
CA ASP A 130 24.38 0.76 8.50
C ASP A 130 22.97 1.30 8.80
N LYS A 131 22.14 0.61 9.61
CA LYS A 131 20.73 0.99 9.89
C LYS A 131 20.58 2.46 10.26
N GLY A 132 21.40 2.95 11.21
CA GLY A 132 21.35 4.35 11.66
C GLY A 132 21.78 5.36 10.58
N LYS A 133 22.79 5.00 9.77
CA LYS A 133 23.27 5.86 8.67
C LYS A 133 22.23 5.96 7.55
N ILE A 134 21.64 4.83 7.15
CA ILE A 134 20.62 4.76 6.11
C ILE A 134 19.36 5.50 6.56
N SER A 135 18.89 5.27 7.78
CA SER A 135 17.73 5.98 8.34
C SER A 135 17.95 7.50 8.35
N LYS A 136 19.13 7.97 8.79
CA LYS A 136 19.47 9.39 8.75
C LYS A 136 19.49 9.96 7.33
N ALA A 137 20.02 9.20 6.37
CA ALA A 137 20.07 9.62 4.97
C ALA A 137 18.66 9.69 4.34
N LEU A 138 17.81 8.70 4.59
CA LEU A 138 16.41 8.71 4.17
C LEU A 138 15.66 9.91 4.75
N ALA A 139 15.82 10.19 6.05
CA ALA A 139 15.22 11.35 6.68
C ALA A 139 15.68 12.67 6.04
N ALA A 140 16.96 12.79 5.68
CA ALA A 140 17.47 13.96 4.97
C ALA A 140 16.88 14.09 3.55
N THR A 141 16.72 12.97 2.84
CA THR A 141 16.07 12.96 1.52
C THR A 141 14.60 13.37 1.60
N LEU A 142 13.84 12.86 2.56
CA LEU A 142 12.44 13.21 2.75
C LEU A 142 12.27 14.69 3.12
N ALA A 143 13.13 15.22 3.99
CA ALA A 143 13.08 16.62 4.41
C ALA A 143 13.28 17.58 3.23
N ASP A 144 14.45 17.53 2.58
CA ASP A 144 14.84 18.53 1.57
C ASP A 144 15.67 17.95 0.40
N GLY A 145 16.04 16.66 0.45
CA GLY A 145 16.84 16.06 -0.62
C GLY A 145 16.04 15.77 -1.88
N GLU A 146 16.73 15.55 -2.99
CA GLU A 146 16.10 15.26 -4.29
C GLU A 146 15.25 13.99 -4.25
N LEU A 147 14.09 14.01 -4.92
CA LEU A 147 13.29 12.81 -5.23
C LEU A 147 13.36 12.53 -6.73
N LEU A 148 13.66 11.28 -7.09
CA LEU A 148 13.65 10.84 -8.48
C LEU A 148 12.29 10.27 -8.85
N PHE A 149 11.69 10.76 -9.92
CA PHE A 149 10.46 10.24 -10.50
C PHE A 149 10.74 9.47 -11.79
N GLU A 150 10.15 8.30 -11.94
CA GLU A 150 10.02 7.57 -13.21
C GLU A 150 8.54 7.52 -13.58
N VAL A 151 8.15 8.30 -14.59
CA VAL A 151 6.78 8.26 -15.13
C VAL A 151 6.72 7.17 -16.19
N ILE A 152 5.73 6.27 -16.09
CA ILE A 152 5.55 5.16 -17.03
C ILE A 152 4.14 5.14 -17.63
N ASP A 153 4.01 4.62 -18.84
CA ASP A 153 2.70 4.31 -19.44
C ASP A 153 1.98 3.22 -18.62
N SER A 154 0.70 3.43 -18.26
CA SER A 154 -0.12 2.47 -17.50
C SER A 154 -0.24 1.11 -18.17
N ALA A 155 -0.23 1.04 -19.51
CA ALA A 155 -0.19 -0.24 -20.22
C ALA A 155 1.08 -1.06 -19.90
N SER A 156 2.14 -0.38 -19.45
CA SER A 156 3.42 -0.96 -19.04
C SER A 156 3.52 -1.14 -17.51
N ALA A 157 2.62 -0.53 -16.74
CA ALA A 157 2.70 -0.51 -15.29
C ALA A 157 2.09 -1.76 -14.65
N HIS A 158 0.80 -2.01 -14.85
CA HIS A 158 0.10 -3.12 -14.20
C HIS A 158 -1.12 -3.51 -15.04
N LYS A 159 -1.31 -4.80 -15.32
CA LYS A 159 -2.60 -5.29 -15.84
C LYS A 159 -3.68 -4.87 -14.84
N VAL A 160 -4.66 -4.08 -15.29
CA VAL A 160 -5.87 -3.80 -14.50
C VAL A 160 -6.69 -5.09 -14.49
N PHE A 161 -6.95 -5.60 -13.29
CA PHE A 161 -7.80 -6.77 -13.11
C PHE A 161 -9.21 -6.32 -12.74
N THR A 162 -10.20 -6.98 -13.30
CA THR A 162 -11.59 -6.86 -12.82
C THR A 162 -11.71 -7.50 -11.43
N SER A 163 -12.73 -7.11 -10.64
CA SER A 163 -13.00 -7.75 -9.34
C SER A 163 -13.16 -9.26 -9.48
N ARG A 164 -13.82 -9.73 -10.54
CA ARG A 164 -13.97 -11.18 -10.77
C ARG A 164 -12.65 -11.86 -11.08
N GLU A 165 -11.79 -11.28 -11.92
CA GLU A 165 -10.45 -11.83 -12.16
C GLU A 165 -9.60 -11.89 -10.89
N LEU A 166 -9.76 -10.91 -9.99
CA LEU A 166 -9.07 -10.91 -8.69
C LEU A 166 -9.60 -12.02 -7.78
N ILE A 167 -10.93 -12.19 -7.69
CA ILE A 167 -11.58 -13.26 -6.93
C ILE A 167 -11.13 -14.63 -7.47
N ASP A 168 -11.22 -14.88 -8.77
CA ASP A 168 -10.84 -16.16 -9.37
C ASP A 168 -9.38 -16.52 -9.06
N ARG A 169 -8.47 -15.54 -9.08
CA ARG A 169 -7.05 -15.74 -8.75
C ARG A 169 -6.82 -15.98 -7.26
N PHE A 170 -7.49 -15.21 -6.41
CA PHE A 170 -7.43 -15.40 -4.97
C PHE A 170 -7.93 -16.79 -4.59
N SER A 171 -9.11 -17.16 -5.12
CA SER A 171 -9.76 -18.46 -4.93
C SER A 171 -8.90 -19.62 -5.40
N ALA A 172 -8.30 -19.52 -6.59
CA ALA A 172 -7.35 -20.52 -7.07
C ALA A 172 -6.11 -20.67 -6.17
N ALA A 173 -5.62 -19.56 -5.60
CA ALA A 173 -4.46 -19.58 -4.70
C ALA A 173 -4.78 -20.13 -3.30
N LYS A 174 -5.99 -19.88 -2.79
CA LYS A 174 -6.45 -20.35 -1.47
C LYS A 174 -7.14 -21.72 -1.49
N GLY A 175 -7.55 -22.19 -2.67
CA GLY A 175 -8.32 -23.44 -2.80
C GLY A 175 -9.77 -23.29 -2.32
N VAL A 176 -10.36 -22.11 -2.45
CA VAL A 176 -11.76 -21.81 -2.07
C VAL A 176 -12.61 -21.54 -3.31
N ASP A 177 -13.92 -21.71 -3.23
CA ASP A 177 -14.82 -21.44 -4.36
C ASP A 177 -14.89 -19.91 -4.63
N PRO A 178 -14.69 -19.45 -5.87
CA PRO A 178 -14.86 -18.03 -6.21
C PRO A 178 -16.29 -17.51 -6.01
N ASP A 179 -17.31 -18.34 -6.08
CA ASP A 179 -18.69 -17.93 -5.85
C ASP A 179 -18.96 -17.72 -4.35
N ASP A 180 -18.39 -18.55 -3.47
CA ASP A 180 -18.45 -18.36 -2.01
C ASP A 180 -17.77 -17.04 -1.59
N VAL A 181 -16.60 -16.74 -2.17
CA VAL A 181 -15.89 -15.46 -1.93
C VAL A 181 -16.71 -14.28 -2.46
N THR A 182 -17.38 -14.44 -3.60
CA THR A 182 -18.26 -13.41 -4.16
C THR A 182 -19.47 -13.15 -3.27
N GLU A 183 -20.10 -14.22 -2.74
CA GLU A 183 -21.23 -14.13 -1.82
C GLU A 183 -20.82 -13.46 -0.51
N PHE A 184 -19.68 -13.84 0.05
CA PHE A 184 -19.13 -13.22 1.25
C PHE A 184 -18.90 -11.71 1.10
N ILE A 185 -18.29 -11.28 -0.01
CA ILE A 185 -18.09 -9.85 -0.30
C ILE A 185 -19.45 -9.16 -0.46
N SER A 186 -20.38 -9.77 -1.20
CA SER A 186 -21.72 -9.23 -1.42
C SER A 186 -22.50 -9.04 -0.11
N ALA A 187 -22.37 -9.97 0.84
CA ALA A 187 -23.00 -9.88 2.15
C ALA A 187 -22.54 -8.64 2.94
N LEU A 188 -21.30 -8.20 2.73
CA LEU A 188 -20.77 -6.99 3.33
C LEU A 188 -21.27 -5.72 2.64
N GLU A 189 -21.33 -5.73 1.30
CA GLU A 189 -21.77 -4.58 0.49
C GLU A 189 -23.27 -4.27 0.61
N VAL A 190 -24.08 -5.21 1.10
CA VAL A 190 -25.51 -4.97 1.43
C VAL A 190 -25.67 -3.95 2.58
N MET A 191 -24.62 -3.71 3.38
CA MET A 191 -24.68 -2.75 4.47
C MET A 191 -24.45 -1.31 3.97
N ASP A 192 -25.25 -0.37 4.47
CA ASP A 192 -25.14 1.05 4.10
C ASP A 192 -23.73 1.61 4.39
N GLY A 193 -23.10 2.17 3.35
CA GLY A 193 -21.76 2.75 3.41
C GLY A 193 -20.62 1.75 3.25
N PHE A 194 -20.89 0.45 3.12
CA PHE A 194 -19.84 -0.55 2.90
C PHE A 194 -19.66 -0.82 1.40
N SER A 195 -18.41 -1.03 0.97
CA SER A 195 -18.08 -1.36 -0.40
C SER A 195 -16.80 -2.18 -0.48
N ALA A 196 -16.66 -2.95 -1.56
CA ALA A 196 -15.42 -3.61 -1.94
C ALA A 196 -14.88 -2.97 -3.22
N VAL A 197 -13.70 -2.34 -3.12
CA VAL A 197 -13.08 -1.66 -4.25
C VAL A 197 -11.85 -2.42 -4.74
N SER A 198 -11.80 -2.66 -6.05
CA SER A 198 -10.66 -3.31 -6.70
C SER A 198 -9.59 -2.29 -7.03
N ILE A 199 -8.46 -2.36 -6.33
CA ILE A 199 -7.32 -1.48 -6.55
C ILE A 199 -6.12 -2.36 -6.90
N GLY A 200 -5.90 -2.56 -8.20
CA GLY A 200 -4.74 -3.26 -8.76
C GLY A 200 -4.79 -4.76 -8.54
N ARG A 201 -4.01 -5.27 -7.58
CA ARG A 201 -4.05 -6.69 -7.18
C ARG A 201 -4.71 -6.91 -5.82
N GLU A 202 -5.54 -5.96 -5.40
CA GLU A 202 -6.20 -5.99 -4.11
C GLU A 202 -7.69 -5.73 -4.27
N ILE A 203 -8.48 -6.38 -3.43
CA ILE A 203 -9.89 -6.04 -3.20
C ILE A 203 -9.97 -5.52 -1.77
N ILE A 204 -10.27 -4.24 -1.63
CA ILE A 204 -10.29 -3.55 -0.33
C ILE A 204 -11.73 -3.45 0.14
N VAL A 205 -12.04 -4.05 1.28
CA VAL A 205 -13.32 -3.87 1.96
C VAL A 205 -13.22 -2.65 2.86
N GLN A 206 -14.11 -1.69 2.66
CA GLN A 206 -14.06 -0.39 3.31
C GLN A 206 -15.45 0.10 3.73
N TYR A 207 -15.45 1.00 4.70
CA TYR A 207 -16.64 1.73 5.16
C TYR A 207 -16.49 3.23 4.86
N ALA A 208 -17.45 3.80 4.15
CA ALA A 208 -17.58 5.23 3.90
C ALA A 208 -18.82 5.77 4.65
N PRO A 209 -18.64 6.65 5.66
CA PRO A 209 -19.75 7.33 6.31
C PRO A 209 -20.55 8.18 5.32
N LEU A 210 -21.85 8.34 5.58
CA LEU A 210 -22.70 9.24 4.80
C LEU A 210 -22.20 10.70 4.96
N GLY A 211 -21.78 11.34 3.86
CA GLY A 211 -21.27 12.72 3.83
C GLY A 211 -19.89 12.83 3.15
N ASP A 212 -19.16 13.92 3.40
CA ASP A 212 -17.82 14.18 2.84
C ASP A 212 -16.68 13.40 3.54
N GLY A 213 -17.01 12.33 4.28
CA GLY A 213 -16.04 11.52 5.01
C GLY A 213 -15.23 10.63 4.07
N ARG A 214 -13.91 10.59 4.24
CA ARG A 214 -13.04 9.64 3.52
C ARG A 214 -13.29 8.21 4.02
N PRO A 215 -13.20 7.18 3.15
CA PRO A 215 -13.44 5.80 3.54
C PRO A 215 -12.38 5.28 4.52
N TYR A 216 -12.80 4.36 5.38
CA TYR A 216 -11.95 3.59 6.27
C TYR A 216 -11.79 2.18 5.74
N GLN A 217 -10.56 1.77 5.47
CA GLN A 217 -10.24 0.38 5.17
C GLN A 217 -10.52 -0.48 6.41
N LEU A 218 -11.13 -1.64 6.21
CA LEU A 218 -11.37 -2.62 7.27
C LEU A 218 -10.38 -3.78 7.14
N PHE A 219 -10.41 -4.42 5.97
CA PHE A 219 -9.48 -5.47 5.58
C PHE A 219 -9.46 -5.57 4.05
N LYS A 220 -8.53 -6.35 3.51
CA LYS A 220 -8.39 -6.52 2.07
C LYS A 220 -7.92 -7.91 1.68
N PHE A 221 -8.33 -8.32 0.49
CA PHE A 221 -7.78 -9.45 -0.22
C PHE A 221 -6.55 -8.99 -0.97
N THR A 222 -5.44 -9.68 -0.80
CA THR A 222 -4.17 -9.42 -1.48
C THR A 222 -3.87 -10.57 -2.42
N ILE A 223 -3.46 -10.27 -3.66
CA ILE A 223 -3.12 -11.27 -4.67
C ILE A 223 -1.68 -11.04 -5.14
N GLY A 224 -0.76 -11.76 -4.53
CA GLY A 224 0.67 -11.73 -4.88
C GLY A 224 1.05 -12.79 -5.91
N GLN A 225 2.31 -12.77 -6.33
CA GLN A 225 2.87 -13.83 -7.19
C GLN A 225 3.10 -15.15 -6.44
N HIS A 226 3.33 -15.07 -5.13
CA HIS A 226 3.69 -16.22 -4.29
C HIS A 226 2.75 -16.41 -3.11
N ARG A 227 1.97 -15.39 -2.75
CA ARG A 227 1.06 -15.42 -1.61
C ARG A 227 -0.18 -14.60 -1.92
N SER A 228 -1.34 -15.14 -1.60
CA SER A 228 -2.60 -14.41 -1.60
C SER A 228 -3.23 -14.58 -0.23
N ASP A 229 -3.66 -13.51 0.44
CA ASP A 229 -4.21 -13.54 1.80
C ASP A 229 -5.34 -12.53 1.98
N VAL A 230 -6.15 -12.75 3.02
CA VAL A 230 -7.00 -11.69 3.58
C VAL A 230 -6.25 -11.08 4.77
N VAL A 231 -6.13 -9.76 4.79
CA VAL A 231 -5.39 -9.06 5.85
C VAL A 231 -6.14 -7.84 6.36
N ALA A 232 -6.10 -7.62 7.66
CA ALA A 232 -6.47 -6.35 8.28
C ALA A 232 -5.19 -5.58 8.65
N GLU A 233 -5.22 -4.26 8.49
CA GLU A 233 -4.07 -3.37 8.75
C GLU A 233 -4.49 -2.31 9.78
N PRO A 234 -4.47 -2.64 11.09
CA PRO A 234 -5.02 -1.75 12.12
C PRO A 234 -4.40 -0.35 12.14
N ARG A 235 -3.12 -0.23 11.79
CA ARG A 235 -2.43 1.06 11.70
C ARG A 235 -3.01 1.96 10.60
N VAL A 236 -3.35 1.39 9.44
CA VAL A 236 -3.95 2.12 8.31
C VAL A 236 -5.29 2.71 8.72
N THR A 237 -6.17 1.89 9.30
CA THR A 237 -7.50 2.34 9.73
C THR A 237 -7.41 3.38 10.84
N ARG A 238 -6.52 3.20 11.82
CA ARG A 238 -6.27 4.19 12.88
C ARG A 238 -5.76 5.52 12.33
N HIS A 239 -4.87 5.49 11.33
CA HIS A 239 -4.38 6.69 10.67
C HIS A 239 -5.49 7.40 9.87
N GLN A 240 -6.35 6.64 9.18
CA GLN A 240 -7.52 7.18 8.48
C GLN A 240 -8.51 7.84 9.45
N LEU A 241 -8.76 7.24 10.61
CA LEU A 241 -9.55 7.85 11.69
C LEU A 241 -8.95 9.19 12.14
N GLN A 242 -7.66 9.22 12.47
CA GLN A 242 -6.98 10.46 12.87
C GLN A 242 -7.06 11.55 11.79
N SER A 243 -6.85 11.17 10.53
CA SER A 243 -6.90 12.08 9.38
C SER A 243 -8.31 12.66 9.17
N ASN A 244 -9.34 11.92 9.57
CA ASN A 244 -10.73 12.34 9.54
C ASN A 244 -11.20 13.00 10.86
N GLY A 245 -10.27 13.32 11.77
CA GLY A 245 -10.57 13.99 13.04
C GLY A 245 -11.19 13.09 14.12
N ARG A 246 -11.06 11.76 13.98
CA ARG A 246 -11.60 10.74 14.89
C ARG A 246 -10.52 10.13 15.78
N GLY A 247 -10.94 9.54 16.89
CA GLY A 247 -10.04 8.86 17.82
C GLY A 247 -9.56 7.51 17.27
N PRO A 248 -8.26 7.18 17.29
CA PRO A 248 -7.75 5.87 16.87
C PRO A 248 -8.42 4.68 17.57
N ALA A 249 -8.77 4.86 18.84
CA ALA A 249 -9.36 3.82 19.68
C ALA A 249 -10.77 3.40 19.22
N GLU A 250 -11.42 4.19 18.36
CA GLU A 250 -12.73 3.84 17.78
C GLU A 250 -12.67 2.56 16.93
N ALA A 251 -11.50 2.16 16.44
CA ALA A 251 -11.32 0.91 15.70
C ALA A 251 -10.97 -0.31 16.57
N ASP A 252 -10.67 -0.14 17.86
CA ASP A 252 -10.12 -1.23 18.68
C ASP A 252 -11.11 -2.38 18.82
N SER A 253 -12.38 -2.10 19.13
CA SER A 253 -13.43 -3.13 19.22
C SER A 253 -13.63 -3.91 17.91
N PHE A 254 -13.42 -3.27 16.76
CA PHE A 254 -13.50 -3.95 15.47
C PHE A 254 -12.34 -4.92 15.28
N PHE A 255 -11.11 -4.48 15.56
CA PHE A 255 -9.93 -5.33 15.43
C PHE A 255 -9.89 -6.46 16.46
N GLU A 256 -10.39 -6.23 17.67
CA GLU A 256 -10.58 -7.29 18.66
C GLU A 256 -11.58 -8.34 18.17
N ALA A 257 -12.65 -7.93 17.51
CA ALA A 257 -13.62 -8.84 16.90
C ALA A 257 -13.05 -9.64 15.71
N LEU A 258 -11.92 -9.22 15.14
CA LEU A 258 -11.22 -9.96 14.07
C LEU A 258 -10.27 -11.05 14.60
N ILE A 259 -9.89 -11.02 15.88
CA ILE A 259 -8.96 -11.99 16.48
C ILE A 259 -9.44 -13.45 16.30
N PRO A 260 -10.73 -13.79 16.47
CA PRO A 260 -11.20 -15.17 16.26
C PRO A 260 -11.03 -15.68 14.82
N TYR A 261 -10.90 -14.78 13.84
CA TYR A 261 -10.71 -15.12 12.43
C TYR A 261 -9.23 -15.09 12.01
N ALA A 262 -8.31 -14.84 12.95
CA ALA A 262 -6.89 -14.74 12.66
C ALA A 262 -6.33 -16.05 12.08
N ASP A 263 -5.63 -15.96 10.96
CA ASP A 263 -4.82 -17.06 10.46
C ASP A 263 -3.50 -17.09 11.23
N THR A 264 -3.53 -17.75 12.39
CA THR A 264 -2.38 -17.87 13.30
C THR A 264 -1.20 -18.64 12.68
N ALA A 265 -1.43 -19.48 11.67
CA ALA A 265 -0.36 -20.16 10.94
C ALA A 265 0.40 -19.19 10.01
N SER A 266 -0.31 -18.17 9.51
CA SER A 266 0.22 -17.09 8.67
C SER A 266 0.80 -15.91 9.44
N MET A 267 0.58 -15.82 10.76
CA MET A 267 1.09 -14.75 11.60
C MET A 267 2.61 -14.86 11.75
N GLN A 268 3.32 -13.83 11.27
CA GLN A 268 4.73 -13.63 11.58
C GLN A 268 4.90 -12.28 12.26
N PRO A 269 5.03 -12.24 13.61
CA PRO A 269 5.23 -10.99 14.32
C PRO A 269 6.57 -10.36 13.91
N ALA A 270 6.61 -9.04 13.91
CA ALA A 270 7.85 -8.31 13.71
C ALA A 270 8.86 -8.63 14.84
N PRO A 271 10.17 -8.36 14.66
CA PRO A 271 11.19 -8.65 15.68
C PRO A 271 10.94 -7.98 17.04
N ASP A 272 10.16 -6.90 17.09
CA ASP A 272 9.74 -6.21 18.31
C ASP A 272 8.45 -6.79 18.94
N GLY A 273 7.93 -7.88 18.37
CA GLY A 273 6.68 -8.53 18.78
C GLY A 273 5.41 -7.82 18.30
N SER A 274 5.53 -6.72 17.54
CA SER A 274 4.36 -6.03 17.02
C SER A 274 3.78 -6.74 15.80
N ILE A 275 2.45 -6.63 15.64
CA ILE A 275 1.71 -7.12 14.48
C ILE A 275 1.24 -5.89 13.71
N SER A 276 1.95 -5.54 12.64
CA SER A 276 1.54 -4.45 11.73
C SER A 276 0.35 -4.87 10.87
N VAL A 277 0.32 -6.16 10.49
CA VAL A 277 -0.68 -6.77 9.61
C VAL A 277 -1.27 -8.00 10.29
N LEU A 278 -2.60 -8.05 10.41
CA LEU A 278 -3.34 -9.19 10.95
C LEU A 278 -3.82 -10.08 9.79
N PRO A 279 -3.19 -11.23 9.51
CA PRO A 279 -3.71 -12.19 8.55
C PRO A 279 -4.99 -12.84 9.05
N LEU A 280 -5.95 -13.02 8.16
CA LEU A 280 -7.26 -13.59 8.43
C LEU A 280 -7.47 -14.86 7.59
N SER A 281 -8.09 -15.86 8.19
CA SER A 281 -8.53 -17.08 7.49
C SER A 281 -9.81 -16.77 6.72
N ILE A 282 -9.77 -16.95 5.39
CA ILE A 282 -10.96 -16.74 4.56
C ILE A 282 -12.09 -17.70 4.94
N ASP A 283 -11.78 -18.97 5.24
CA ASP A 283 -12.79 -19.96 5.64
C ASP A 283 -13.46 -19.54 6.95
N ALA A 284 -12.67 -19.12 7.95
CA ALA A 284 -13.21 -18.64 9.22
C ALA A 284 -14.06 -17.37 9.06
N LEU A 285 -13.67 -16.47 8.15
CA LEU A 285 -14.46 -15.27 7.84
C LEU A 285 -15.79 -15.62 7.18
N MET A 286 -15.80 -16.54 6.21
CA MET A 286 -17.02 -16.99 5.52
C MET A 286 -17.97 -17.70 6.49
N ASP A 287 -17.46 -18.63 7.31
CA ASP A 287 -18.24 -19.31 8.36
C ASP A 287 -18.78 -18.32 9.41
N GLY A 288 -18.00 -17.27 9.69
CA GLY A 288 -18.27 -16.26 10.69
C GLY A 288 -19.01 -15.01 10.20
N THR A 289 -19.52 -15.00 8.96
CA THR A 289 -19.97 -13.78 8.26
C THR A 289 -20.92 -12.91 9.10
N MET A 290 -21.89 -13.50 9.81
CA MET A 290 -22.82 -12.72 10.65
C MET A 290 -22.13 -11.99 11.81
N GLY A 291 -21.13 -12.60 12.43
CA GLY A 291 -20.34 -11.98 13.50
C GLY A 291 -19.52 -10.81 12.99
N LEU A 292 -18.88 -11.00 11.83
CA LEU A 292 -18.14 -9.95 11.14
C LEU A 292 -19.04 -8.77 10.75
N VAL A 293 -20.21 -9.04 10.17
CA VAL A 293 -21.23 -8.03 9.83
C VAL A 293 -21.65 -7.24 11.07
N ALA A 294 -21.87 -7.91 12.21
CA ALA A 294 -22.21 -7.23 13.46
C ALA A 294 -21.08 -6.33 13.96
N ALA A 295 -19.82 -6.79 13.91
CA ALA A 295 -18.65 -6.01 14.29
C ALA A 295 -18.46 -4.79 13.38
N ALA A 296 -18.60 -4.98 12.06
CA ALA A 296 -18.52 -3.93 11.06
C ALA A 296 -19.60 -2.85 11.28
N ARG A 297 -20.85 -3.24 11.57
CA ARG A 297 -21.93 -2.29 11.94
C ARG A 297 -21.62 -1.55 13.24
N GLY A 298 -21.04 -2.25 14.22
CA GLY A 298 -20.58 -1.64 15.47
C GLY A 298 -19.56 -0.52 15.21
N PHE A 299 -18.58 -0.79 14.34
CA PHE A 299 -17.60 0.20 13.90
C PHE A 299 -18.26 1.38 13.17
N ALA A 300 -19.10 1.11 12.17
CA ALA A 300 -19.80 2.16 11.43
C ALA A 300 -20.62 3.07 12.35
N LYS A 301 -21.28 2.50 13.36
CA LYS A 301 -22.03 3.26 14.37
C LYS A 301 -21.11 4.13 15.23
N ALA A 302 -19.96 3.59 15.68
CA ALA A 302 -19.02 4.35 16.49
C ALA A 302 -18.48 5.58 15.75
N VAL A 303 -18.17 5.42 14.46
CA VAL A 303 -17.53 6.47 13.65
C VAL A 303 -18.55 7.45 13.03
N SER A 304 -19.82 7.09 12.98
CA SER A 304 -20.91 7.96 12.50
C SER A 304 -21.56 8.84 13.56
N GLN A 305 -21.27 8.57 14.85
CA GLN A 305 -21.78 9.37 15.98
C GLN A 305 -20.90 10.59 16.25
#